data_AF-A0AAE1UM36-F1
#
_entry.id   AF-A0AAE1UM36-F1
#
_cell.length_a   1.000
_cell.length_b   1.000
_cell.length_c   1.000
_cell.angle_alpha   90.00
_cell.angle_beta   90.00
_cell.angle_gamma   90.00
#
_symmetry.space_group_name_H-M   'P 1'
#
loop_
_entity.id
_entity.type
_entity.pdbx_description
1 polymer ?
#
loop_
_entity_poly.entity_id
_entity_poly.type
_entity_poly.pdbx_seq_one_letter_code
_entity_poly.pdbx_strand_id
1 'polypeptide(L)'
;MKEPDLLVVSCCEINITQWLSRWVKGILKHKPRKRNKFTILAESVNVRVGEEGLHCQAPGTRFTTTKMQQKALLGRLHVLSRILANPTVQRHPSAGQFLQICKYSDASKVTIGDVTKQIIEPKHPELVPIGYLKGDLPQSTLQHLRWLLQKDQLGQDVFLIGPPGPARRLLAMAFLQLTKREAEFVSLTRDTTEGDLKQRREIKAGTSFYCDQSAVRAAVEGRVLVVEGVEKAERNVLPVLNNLLENREMQLEDGRLLIAANRYDKLLQEHSQEELDQMRLVRVDQNFRVIALGLPSPPYQGHPLDPPLRSRFQARHVASLNFKGMW
;
A
#
# COMPACT_ATOMS: atom_id res chain seq x y z
N MET A 1 -35.99 -13.20 59.00
CA MET A 1 -34.89 -12.24 58.73
C MET A 1 -34.74 -12.14 57.22
N LYS A 2 -34.57 -10.90 56.75
CA LYS A 2 -34.50 -10.34 55.38
C LYS A 2 -33.87 -11.23 54.27
N GLU A 3 -34.57 -11.30 53.13
CA GLU A 3 -34.21 -10.70 51.81
C GLU A 3 -32.82 -10.98 51.15
N PRO A 4 -32.60 -10.69 49.84
CA PRO A 4 -32.46 -11.70 48.78
C PRO A 4 -31.18 -11.51 47.88
N ASP A 5 -31.22 -12.04 46.66
CA ASP A 5 -30.30 -11.89 45.51
C ASP A 5 -29.69 -10.49 45.30
N LEU A 6 -28.44 -10.40 44.80
CA LEU A 6 -28.03 -9.62 43.60
C LEU A 6 -26.49 -9.65 43.32
N LEU A 7 -26.14 -10.05 42.09
CA LEU A 7 -25.34 -9.34 41.06
C LEU A 7 -24.06 -8.50 41.38
N VAL A 8 -22.97 -8.93 40.73
CA VAL A 8 -21.98 -8.21 39.86
C VAL A 8 -20.87 -7.31 40.46
N VAL A 9 -19.72 -7.45 39.78
CA VAL A 9 -18.59 -6.54 39.46
C VAL A 9 -17.35 -6.54 40.36
N SER A 10 -16.23 -6.80 39.67
CA SER A 10 -15.00 -5.98 39.65
C SER A 10 -13.82 -6.34 40.56
N CYS A 11 -12.77 -6.78 39.85
CA CYS A 11 -11.37 -6.36 39.94
C CYS A 11 -10.49 -6.73 41.14
N CYS A 12 -9.22 -6.94 40.73
CA CYS A 12 -7.99 -6.77 41.49
C CYS A 12 -7.63 -7.87 42.51
N GLU A 13 -6.76 -8.79 42.08
CA GLU A 13 -5.32 -8.83 42.39
C GLU A 13 -4.81 -10.19 41.85
N ILE A 14 -3.73 -10.26 41.07
CA ILE A 14 -2.38 -10.45 41.61
C ILE A 14 -1.35 -10.13 40.51
N ASN A 15 -0.47 -9.19 40.87
CA ASN A 15 0.96 -9.02 40.54
C ASN A 15 1.41 -8.92 39.07
N ILE A 16 1.71 -7.70 38.60
CA ILE A 16 3.00 -6.96 38.76
C ILE A 16 4.12 -7.66 37.97
N THR A 17 4.29 -7.36 36.67
CA THR A 17 5.03 -6.21 36.07
C THR A 17 6.45 -6.00 36.61
N GLN A 18 7.44 -6.08 35.71
CA GLN A 18 8.27 -4.94 35.27
C GLN A 18 9.62 -5.39 34.71
N TRP A 19 9.76 -5.34 33.39
CA TRP A 19 11.03 -5.15 32.70
C TRP A 19 10.77 -4.22 31.51
N LEU A 20 10.97 -2.91 31.69
CA LEU A 20 11.31 -1.91 30.65
C LEU A 20 11.21 -0.46 31.18
N SER A 21 12.11 -0.07 32.08
CA SER A 21 12.34 1.37 32.35
C SER A 21 13.70 1.62 33.01
N ARG A 22 14.79 1.44 32.27
CA ARG A 22 16.14 1.81 32.73
C ARG A 22 17.05 2.34 31.62
N TRP A 23 16.49 3.18 30.75
CA TRP A 23 17.29 3.95 29.81
C TRP A 23 16.62 5.30 29.60
N VAL A 24 17.11 6.31 30.34
CA VAL A 24 17.09 7.77 30.10
C VAL A 24 17.01 8.53 31.44
N LYS A 25 18.05 9.36 31.67
CA LYS A 25 18.24 10.41 32.70
C LYS A 25 18.64 9.98 34.12
N GLY A 26 19.93 10.15 34.40
CA GLY A 26 20.42 10.29 35.77
C GLY A 26 21.94 10.23 35.85
N ILE A 27 22.60 11.38 35.64
CA ILE A 27 23.81 11.87 36.35
C ILE A 27 24.65 12.71 35.38
N LEU A 28 24.57 14.03 35.58
CA LEU A 28 25.53 15.02 35.11
C LEU A 28 25.83 15.94 36.31
N LYS A 29 27.13 16.27 36.47
CA LYS A 29 27.78 17.25 37.40
C LYS A 29 28.20 16.66 38.76
N HIS A 30 29.47 16.73 39.24
CA HIS A 30 30.60 17.65 38.99
C HIS A 30 32.02 17.07 39.32
N LYS A 31 32.99 17.14 38.36
CA LYS A 31 34.48 17.45 38.38
C LYS A 31 35.51 16.87 39.41
N PRO A 32 36.87 16.98 39.23
CA PRO A 32 37.79 16.79 38.07
C PRO A 32 39.19 16.10 38.41
N ARG A 33 40.08 15.98 37.38
CA ARG A 33 41.58 15.83 37.37
C ARG A 33 42.28 14.45 37.49
N LYS A 34 42.95 13.99 36.41
CA LYS A 34 44.42 14.01 36.11
C LYS A 34 44.69 13.23 34.80
N ARG A 35 45.17 13.87 33.73
CA ARG A 35 46.55 13.87 33.18
C ARG A 35 47.20 12.48 33.07
N ASN A 36 47.46 12.03 31.84
CA ASN A 36 48.83 11.81 31.33
C ASN A 36 48.86 11.79 29.80
N LYS A 37 49.59 12.76 29.22
CA LYS A 37 50.23 12.68 27.89
C LYS A 37 51.53 11.91 28.07
N PHE A 38 51.90 11.06 27.13
CA PHE A 38 53.31 10.87 26.77
C PHE A 38 53.42 10.64 25.25
N THR A 39 54.01 11.64 24.60
CA THR A 39 54.77 11.56 23.34
C THR A 39 56.10 10.83 23.62
N ILE A 40 56.90 10.51 22.56
CA ILE A 40 58.33 10.06 22.51
C ILE A 40 58.40 8.62 21.92
N LEU A 41 59.17 8.23 20.90
CA LEU A 41 60.30 8.80 20.14
C LEU A 41 60.45 8.04 18.81
N ALA A 42 61.07 8.70 17.83
CA ALA A 42 61.71 8.05 16.68
C ALA A 42 63.06 7.44 17.09
N GLU A 43 63.48 6.43 16.32
CA GLU A 43 64.81 5.80 16.19
C GLU A 43 64.82 4.30 16.51
N SER A 44 65.00 3.48 15.49
CA SER A 44 66.32 2.88 15.17
C SER A 44 66.16 1.84 14.06
N VAL A 45 66.95 2.05 13.02
CA VAL A 45 67.13 1.17 11.87
C VAL A 45 67.87 -0.08 12.32
N ASN A 46 67.42 -1.25 11.88
CA ASN A 46 68.28 -2.44 11.83
C ASN A 46 68.01 -3.21 10.54
N VAL A 47 68.89 -3.00 9.57
CA VAL A 47 68.91 -3.68 8.27
C VAL A 47 69.78 -4.92 8.42
N ARG A 48 69.22 -6.10 8.09
CA ARG A 48 70.02 -7.28 7.71
C ARG A 48 69.68 -7.65 6.27
N VAL A 49 70.74 -7.84 5.49
CA VAL A 49 70.75 -8.15 4.06
C VAL A 49 70.80 -9.67 3.87
N GLY A 50 70.13 -10.15 2.82
CA GLY A 50 70.19 -11.50 2.24
C GLY A 50 69.10 -11.59 1.16
N GLU A 51 69.37 -11.07 -0.03
CA GLU A 51 69.79 -11.79 -1.25
C GLU A 51 68.64 -12.45 -2.03
N GLU A 52 68.54 -12.04 -3.30
CA GLU A 52 67.75 -12.55 -4.44
C GLU A 52 66.36 -11.93 -4.78
N GLY A 53 66.35 -11.06 -5.82
CA GLY A 53 65.50 -11.27 -7.00
C GLY A 53 64.15 -10.52 -7.20
N LEU A 54 64.22 -9.28 -7.70
CA LEU A 54 63.32 -8.50 -8.60
C LEU A 54 61.77 -8.74 -8.73
N HIS A 55 61.01 -7.71 -8.32
CA HIS A 55 59.87 -6.96 -8.96
C HIS A 55 58.64 -7.71 -9.56
N CYS A 56 57.36 -7.36 -9.30
CA CYS A 56 56.68 -6.05 -9.46
C CYS A 56 55.51 -5.82 -8.46
N GLN A 57 55.20 -4.57 -8.12
CA GLN A 57 54.14 -4.13 -7.19
C GLN A 57 52.78 -3.81 -7.86
N ALA A 58 51.68 -4.14 -7.17
CA ALA A 58 50.46 -3.34 -7.10
C ALA A 58 49.98 -3.29 -5.63
N PRO A 59 49.57 -2.14 -5.07
CA PRO A 59 49.32 -2.00 -3.64
C PRO A 59 47.96 -2.61 -3.24
N GLY A 60 48.00 -3.82 -2.69
CA GLY A 60 46.86 -4.44 -2.02
C GLY A 60 46.64 -3.86 -0.62
N THR A 61 45.49 -3.22 -0.41
CA THR A 61 44.95 -2.90 0.91
C THR A 61 44.74 -4.19 1.72
N ARG A 62 45.67 -4.52 2.61
CA ARG A 62 45.47 -5.59 3.61
C ARG A 62 44.52 -5.10 4.69
N PHE A 63 43.23 -5.42 4.52
CA PHE A 63 42.28 -5.41 5.63
C PHE A 63 42.66 -6.53 6.61
N THR A 64 43.29 -6.18 7.73
CA THR A 64 43.46 -7.08 8.86
C THR A 64 42.12 -7.23 9.59
N THR A 65 41.27 -8.13 9.08
CA THR A 65 40.13 -8.60 9.86
C THR A 65 40.67 -9.34 11.08
N THR A 66 40.32 -8.84 12.27
CA THR A 66 40.71 -9.48 13.53
C THR A 66 40.20 -10.92 13.54
N LYS A 67 40.98 -11.87 14.08
CA LYS A 67 40.65 -13.31 14.16
C LYS A 67 39.24 -13.59 14.69
N MET A 68 38.67 -12.67 15.47
CA MET A 68 37.29 -12.72 15.99
C MET A 68 36.22 -12.48 14.90
N GLN A 69 36.43 -11.54 13.98
CA GLN A 69 35.51 -11.24 12.86
C GLN A 69 35.53 -12.33 11.79
N GLN A 70 36.70 -12.91 11.48
CA GLN A 70 36.79 -14.07 10.58
C GLN A 70 36.05 -15.30 11.15
N LYS A 71 36.14 -15.55 12.46
CA LYS A 71 35.43 -16.66 13.11
C LYS A 71 33.90 -16.52 13.03
N ALA A 72 33.38 -15.30 13.18
CA ALA A 72 31.94 -15.04 13.07
C ALA A 72 31.42 -15.16 11.62
N LEU A 73 32.19 -14.70 10.65
CA LEU A 73 31.84 -14.81 9.22
C LEU A 73 31.90 -16.26 8.72
N LEU A 74 32.94 -17.00 9.13
CA LEU A 74 33.07 -18.44 8.88
C LEU A 74 31.97 -19.23 9.59
N GLY A 75 31.59 -18.85 10.82
CA GLY A 75 30.47 -19.47 11.53
C GLY A 75 29.14 -19.32 10.78
N ARG A 76 28.87 -18.13 10.22
CA ARG A 76 27.67 -17.90 9.39
C ARG A 76 27.69 -18.70 8.09
N LEU A 77 28.83 -18.76 7.41
CA LEU A 77 29.02 -19.59 6.21
C LEU A 77 28.86 -21.09 6.50
N HIS A 78 29.31 -21.56 7.66
CA HIS A 78 29.17 -22.95 8.09
C HIS A 78 27.72 -23.32 8.44
N VAL A 79 26.96 -22.37 9.01
CA VAL A 79 25.52 -22.53 9.24
C VAL A 79 24.79 -22.59 7.89
N LEU A 80 25.14 -21.71 6.95
CA LEU A 80 24.57 -21.70 5.61
C LEU A 80 24.92 -22.99 4.84
N SER A 81 26.16 -23.48 4.92
CA SER A 81 26.54 -24.75 4.29
C SER A 81 25.85 -25.94 4.94
N ARG A 82 25.63 -25.94 6.26
CA ARG A 82 24.82 -26.98 6.94
C ARG A 82 23.35 -26.94 6.54
N ILE A 83 22.77 -25.76 6.37
CA ILE A 83 21.39 -25.59 5.89
C ILE A 83 21.27 -26.10 4.44
N LEU A 84 22.27 -25.82 3.60
CA LEU A 84 22.29 -26.28 2.20
C LEU A 84 22.64 -27.78 2.07
N ALA A 85 23.40 -28.34 3.00
CA ALA A 85 23.86 -29.74 2.97
C ALA A 85 22.89 -30.73 3.64
N ASN A 86 21.89 -30.27 4.41
CA ASN A 86 20.80 -31.10 4.91
C ASN A 86 19.63 -31.07 3.93
N PRO A 87 19.37 -32.13 3.14
CA PRO A 87 18.19 -32.22 2.29
C PRO A 87 16.90 -32.52 3.08
N THR A 88 16.98 -32.55 4.42
CA THR A 88 15.91 -32.86 5.38
C THR A 88 15.19 -31.62 5.91
N VAL A 89 15.18 -30.52 5.16
CA VAL A 89 13.95 -29.73 5.11
C VAL A 89 12.99 -30.61 4.33
N GLN A 90 12.03 -31.22 5.01
CA GLN A 90 10.87 -31.80 4.34
C GLN A 90 10.40 -30.73 3.37
N ARG A 91 10.67 -30.92 2.08
CA ARG A 91 9.98 -30.21 1.03
C ARG A 91 8.54 -30.64 1.26
N HIS A 92 7.78 -29.85 1.99
CA HIS A 92 6.35 -29.86 1.81
C HIS A 92 6.14 -29.86 0.29
N PRO A 93 5.28 -30.71 -0.27
CA PRO A 93 5.02 -30.73 -1.71
C PRO A 93 4.39 -29.42 -2.23
N SER A 94 4.43 -28.34 -1.46
CA SER A 94 4.37 -26.96 -1.94
C SER A 94 5.72 -26.45 -2.46
N ALA A 95 6.52 -27.29 -3.12
CA ALA A 95 7.37 -26.78 -4.19
C ALA A 95 6.39 -26.24 -5.23
N GLY A 96 6.10 -24.93 -5.13
CA GLY A 96 5.02 -24.28 -5.83
C GLY A 96 4.99 -24.74 -7.28
N GLN A 97 4.00 -25.58 -7.61
CA GLN A 97 3.52 -25.63 -8.97
C GLN A 97 3.17 -24.18 -9.28
N PHE A 98 4.01 -23.52 -10.06
CA PHE A 98 3.60 -22.36 -10.80
C PHE A 98 2.55 -22.88 -11.79
N LEU A 99 1.34 -23.10 -11.29
CA LEU A 99 0.17 -23.32 -12.12
C LEU A 99 0.15 -22.12 -13.05
N GLN A 100 0.33 -22.38 -14.34
CA GLN A 100 0.17 -21.34 -15.32
C GLN A 100 -1.26 -20.84 -15.18
N ILE A 101 -1.38 -19.57 -14.79
CA ILE A 101 -2.67 -18.94 -14.66
C ILE A 101 -3.12 -18.67 -16.08
N CYS A 102 -4.22 -19.28 -16.46
CA CYS A 102 -4.87 -19.00 -17.73
C CYS A 102 -5.93 -17.92 -17.52
N LYS A 103 -6.05 -17.05 -18.51
CA LYS A 103 -7.16 -16.12 -18.64
C LYS A 103 -8.15 -16.71 -19.63
N TYR A 104 -9.40 -16.81 -19.22
CA TYR A 104 -10.51 -17.15 -20.09
C TYR A 104 -11.56 -16.04 -19.97
N SER A 105 -11.94 -15.45 -21.10
CA SER A 105 -12.92 -14.36 -21.11
C SER A 105 -14.00 -14.67 -22.13
N ASP A 106 -15.21 -14.92 -21.63
CA ASP A 106 -16.44 -14.92 -22.41
C ASP A 106 -17.05 -13.52 -22.41
N ALA A 107 -18.05 -13.31 -23.27
CA ALA A 107 -18.79 -12.05 -23.33
C ALA A 107 -19.44 -11.67 -21.99
N SER A 108 -19.85 -12.66 -21.20
CA SER A 108 -20.58 -12.51 -19.92
C SER A 108 -19.75 -12.82 -18.67
N LYS A 109 -18.59 -13.49 -18.80
CA LYS A 109 -17.86 -14.04 -17.65
C LYS A 109 -16.36 -13.98 -17.87
N VAL A 110 -15.63 -13.55 -16.84
CA VAL A 110 -14.16 -13.50 -16.84
C VAL A 110 -13.64 -14.45 -15.78
N THR A 111 -12.80 -15.38 -16.20
CA THR A 111 -12.13 -16.34 -15.33
C THR A 111 -10.62 -16.14 -15.42
N ILE A 112 -9.97 -15.99 -14.28
CA ILE A 112 -8.50 -15.95 -14.19
C ILE A 112 -8.07 -16.99 -13.15
N GLY A 113 -7.50 -18.09 -13.62
CA GLY A 113 -7.21 -19.25 -12.77
C GLY A 113 -8.50 -19.82 -12.17
N ASP A 114 -8.60 -19.79 -10.84
CA ASP A 114 -9.72 -20.26 -10.02
C ASP A 114 -10.77 -19.17 -9.73
N VAL A 115 -10.46 -17.88 -9.97
CA VAL A 115 -11.37 -16.78 -9.64
C VAL A 115 -12.20 -16.43 -10.85
N THR A 116 -13.51 -16.29 -10.63
CA THR A 116 -14.45 -15.96 -11.69
C THR A 116 -15.38 -14.82 -11.31
N LYS A 117 -15.62 -13.91 -12.26
CA LYS A 117 -16.55 -12.80 -12.11
C LYS A 117 -17.50 -12.69 -13.30
N GLN A 118 -18.76 -12.41 -13.02
CA GLN A 118 -19.75 -12.04 -14.03
C GLN A 118 -19.51 -10.60 -14.48
N ILE A 119 -19.53 -10.38 -15.79
CA ILE A 119 -19.40 -9.06 -16.40
C ILE A 119 -20.78 -8.41 -16.45
N ILE A 120 -20.85 -7.16 -15.99
CA ILE A 120 -22.04 -6.31 -16.11
C ILE A 120 -21.79 -5.40 -17.32
N GLU A 121 -22.80 -5.23 -18.16
CA GLU A 121 -22.70 -4.30 -19.28
C GLU A 121 -22.61 -2.85 -18.76
N PRO A 122 -21.62 -2.06 -19.23
CA PRO A 122 -21.47 -0.67 -18.81
C PRO A 122 -22.59 0.18 -19.40
N LYS A 123 -23.05 1.20 -18.65
CA LYS A 123 -23.99 2.22 -19.15
C LYS A 123 -23.30 3.12 -20.18
N HIS A 124 -22.04 3.46 -19.91
CA HIS A 124 -21.18 4.35 -20.68
C HIS A 124 -19.93 3.61 -21.17
N PRO A 125 -19.99 2.93 -22.33
CA PRO A 125 -18.84 2.20 -22.87
C PRO A 125 -17.63 3.10 -23.14
N GLU A 126 -17.81 4.40 -23.35
CA GLU A 126 -16.76 5.39 -23.54
C GLU A 126 -15.86 5.60 -22.31
N LEU A 127 -16.36 5.27 -21.12
CA LEU A 127 -15.62 5.38 -19.86
C LEU A 127 -14.86 4.08 -19.50
N VAL A 128 -14.98 3.05 -20.33
CA VAL A 128 -14.25 1.80 -20.15
C VAL A 128 -12.89 1.91 -20.85
N PRO A 129 -11.76 1.72 -20.15
CA PRO A 129 -10.45 1.74 -20.78
C PRO A 129 -10.33 0.67 -21.86
N ILE A 130 -9.81 1.03 -23.03
CA ILE A 130 -9.56 0.11 -24.16
C ILE A 130 -8.07 0.09 -24.54
N GLY A 131 -7.61 -1.06 -25.05
CA GLY A 131 -6.26 -1.19 -25.62
C GLY A 131 -5.13 -1.47 -24.62
N TYR A 132 -5.45 -1.82 -23.37
CA TYR A 132 -4.47 -2.20 -22.33
C TYR A 132 -4.19 -3.70 -22.28
N LEU A 133 -5.08 -4.52 -22.82
CA LEU A 133 -4.92 -5.97 -23.00
C LEU A 133 -4.46 -6.24 -24.44
N LYS A 134 -3.15 -6.14 -24.70
CA LYS A 134 -2.55 -6.48 -26.01
C LYS A 134 -1.65 -7.71 -25.86
N GLY A 135 -1.86 -8.69 -26.74
CA GLY A 135 -1.05 -9.92 -26.81
C GLY A 135 -1.16 -10.82 -25.57
N ASP A 136 -0.20 -11.74 -25.46
CA ASP A 136 -0.10 -12.63 -24.32
C ASP A 136 0.46 -11.89 -23.10
N LEU A 137 -0.32 -11.90 -22.02
CA LEU A 137 0.08 -11.26 -20.77
C LEU A 137 1.10 -12.14 -20.03
N PRO A 138 2.15 -11.54 -19.43
CA PRO A 138 3.07 -12.29 -18.62
C PRO A 138 2.36 -12.85 -17.38
N GLN A 139 2.82 -14.02 -16.91
CA GLN A 139 2.24 -14.71 -15.75
C GLN A 139 2.21 -13.85 -14.48
N SER A 140 3.19 -12.95 -14.30
CA SER A 140 3.19 -11.97 -13.19
C SER A 140 1.97 -11.05 -13.25
N THR A 141 1.65 -10.50 -14.42
CA THR A 141 0.46 -9.66 -14.63
C THR A 141 -0.81 -10.44 -14.37
N LEU A 142 -0.89 -11.70 -14.83
CA LEU A 142 -2.06 -12.55 -14.57
C LEU A 142 -2.26 -12.85 -13.08
N GLN A 143 -1.18 -13.05 -12.32
CA GLN A 143 -1.25 -13.18 -10.85
C GLN A 143 -1.81 -11.91 -10.19
N HIS A 144 -1.41 -10.74 -10.67
CA HIS A 144 -1.94 -9.47 -10.17
C HIS A 144 -3.41 -9.26 -10.54
N LEU A 145 -3.80 -9.55 -11.78
CA LEU A 145 -5.18 -9.46 -12.25
C LEU A 145 -6.10 -10.44 -11.52
N ARG A 146 -5.64 -11.67 -11.28
CA ARG A 146 -6.36 -12.66 -10.46
C ARG A 146 -6.64 -12.12 -9.06
N TRP A 147 -5.62 -11.55 -8.42
CA TRP A 147 -5.75 -10.99 -7.09
C TRP A 147 -6.69 -9.78 -7.07
N LEU A 148 -6.63 -8.90 -8.08
CA LEU A 148 -7.58 -7.79 -8.25
C LEU A 148 -9.02 -8.29 -8.37
N LEU A 149 -9.24 -9.33 -9.18
CA LEU A 149 -10.55 -9.95 -9.37
C LEU A 149 -11.11 -10.51 -8.06
N GLN A 150 -10.27 -11.19 -7.28
CA GLN A 150 -10.65 -11.72 -5.98
C GLN A 150 -11.07 -10.61 -5.00
N LYS A 151 -10.32 -9.50 -4.97
CA LYS A 151 -10.60 -8.38 -4.05
C LYS A 151 -11.84 -7.59 -4.44
N ASP A 152 -12.07 -7.41 -5.73
CA ASP A 152 -13.26 -6.77 -6.23
C ASP A 152 -14.53 -7.61 -5.93
N GLN A 153 -14.46 -8.94 -6.06
CA GLN A 153 -15.55 -9.84 -5.66
C GLN A 153 -15.87 -9.78 -4.15
N LEU A 154 -14.86 -9.56 -3.32
CA LEU A 154 -15.02 -9.35 -1.87
C LEU A 154 -15.51 -7.94 -1.52
N GLY A 155 -15.66 -7.06 -2.50
CA GLY A 155 -16.08 -5.67 -2.28
C GLY A 155 -15.01 -4.79 -1.60
N GLN A 156 -13.74 -5.16 -1.68
CA GLN A 156 -12.64 -4.47 -1.01
C GLN A 156 -11.96 -3.45 -1.92
N ASP A 157 -11.60 -2.29 -1.36
CA ASP A 157 -10.79 -1.30 -2.06
C ASP A 157 -9.31 -1.72 -2.10
N VAL A 158 -8.64 -1.40 -3.21
CA VAL A 158 -7.31 -1.90 -3.53
C VAL A 158 -6.30 -0.77 -3.59
N PHE A 159 -5.08 -1.05 -3.13
CA PHE A 159 -3.92 -0.18 -3.30
C PHE A 159 -2.76 -0.88 -3.99
N LEU A 160 -2.40 -0.40 -5.18
CA LEU A 160 -1.26 -0.91 -5.96
C LEU A 160 -0.02 -0.07 -5.66
N ILE A 161 0.95 -0.70 -4.98
CA ILE A 161 2.20 -0.07 -4.56
C ILE A 161 3.33 -0.60 -5.42
N GLY A 162 4.26 0.26 -5.84
CA GLY A 162 5.37 -0.17 -6.66
C GLY A 162 6.28 0.98 -7.05
N PRO A 163 7.39 0.70 -7.74
CA PRO A 163 8.30 1.72 -8.22
C PRO A 163 7.60 2.69 -9.20
N PRO A 164 8.15 3.90 -9.40
CA PRO A 164 7.65 4.84 -10.39
C PRO A 164 7.70 4.18 -11.78
N GLY A 165 6.61 4.34 -12.52
CA GLY A 165 6.46 3.74 -13.84
C GLY A 165 5.00 3.41 -14.19
N PRO A 166 4.74 3.06 -15.45
CA PRO A 166 3.38 2.87 -15.95
C PRO A 166 2.75 1.55 -15.50
N ALA A 167 3.52 0.57 -15.04
CA ALA A 167 3.07 -0.80 -14.79
C ALA A 167 1.82 -0.88 -13.88
N ARG A 168 1.76 -0.09 -12.80
CA ARG A 168 0.61 -0.05 -11.88
C ARG A 168 -0.64 0.50 -12.56
N ARG A 169 -0.50 1.59 -13.32
CA ARG A 169 -1.60 2.22 -14.05
C ARG A 169 -2.09 1.29 -15.16
N LEU A 170 -1.18 0.71 -15.95
CA LEU A 170 -1.50 -0.26 -16.99
C LEU A 170 -2.24 -1.47 -16.44
N LEU A 171 -1.80 -1.99 -15.28
CA LEU A 171 -2.48 -3.10 -14.61
C LEU A 171 -3.91 -2.74 -14.18
N ALA A 172 -4.10 -1.56 -13.59
CA ALA A 172 -5.43 -1.08 -13.20
C ALA A 172 -6.35 -0.91 -14.42
N MET A 173 -5.86 -0.27 -15.48
CA MET A 173 -6.62 -0.08 -16.72
C MET A 173 -6.91 -1.41 -17.43
N ALA A 174 -5.96 -2.35 -17.44
CA ALA A 174 -6.16 -3.69 -17.98
C ALA A 174 -7.22 -4.48 -17.20
N PHE A 175 -7.26 -4.33 -15.87
CA PHE A 175 -8.31 -4.92 -15.03
C PHE A 175 -9.70 -4.35 -15.34
N LEU A 176 -9.79 -3.03 -15.53
CA LEU A 176 -11.05 -2.36 -15.87
C LEU A 176 -11.54 -2.74 -17.26
N GLN A 177 -10.64 -2.81 -18.24
CA GLN A 177 -10.94 -3.33 -19.57
C GLN A 177 -11.44 -4.78 -19.51
N LEU A 178 -10.78 -5.62 -18.71
CA LEU A 178 -11.14 -7.02 -18.56
C LEU A 178 -12.55 -7.18 -18.00
N THR A 179 -12.88 -6.41 -16.97
CA THR A 179 -14.16 -6.49 -16.25
C THR A 179 -15.26 -5.60 -16.85
N LYS A 180 -14.97 -4.90 -17.96
CA LYS A 180 -15.82 -3.90 -18.62
C LYS A 180 -16.41 -2.87 -17.65
N ARG A 181 -15.62 -2.42 -16.68
CA ARG A 181 -16.06 -1.43 -15.69
C ARG A 181 -15.71 -0.02 -16.12
N GLU A 182 -16.68 0.88 -15.94
CA GLU A 182 -16.48 2.32 -16.08
C GLU A 182 -15.50 2.82 -15.01
N ALA A 183 -14.62 3.72 -15.42
CA ALA A 183 -13.61 4.26 -14.53
C ALA A 183 -13.56 5.79 -14.57
N GLU A 184 -13.39 6.38 -13.40
CA GLU A 184 -13.10 7.80 -13.22
C GLU A 184 -11.66 7.92 -12.73
N PHE A 185 -10.84 8.73 -13.41
CA PHE A 185 -9.44 8.87 -13.07
C PHE A 185 -9.19 10.21 -12.38
N VAL A 186 -8.46 10.18 -11.27
CA VAL A 186 -8.00 11.38 -10.57
C VAL A 186 -6.52 11.26 -10.21
N SER A 187 -5.76 12.29 -10.54
CA SER A 187 -4.35 12.41 -10.17
C SER A 187 -4.21 13.41 -9.04
N LEU A 188 -3.77 12.94 -7.87
CA LEU A 188 -3.47 13.77 -6.72
C LEU A 188 -2.08 14.37 -6.85
N THR A 189 -2.04 15.69 -6.77
CA THR A 189 -0.84 16.52 -6.69
C THR A 189 -0.88 17.31 -5.38
N ARG A 190 0.19 18.07 -5.12
CA ARG A 190 0.22 18.98 -3.97
C ARG A 190 -0.82 20.10 -4.09
N ASP A 191 -1.22 20.43 -5.32
CA ASP A 191 -2.16 21.52 -5.61
C ASP A 191 -3.60 21.02 -5.74
N THR A 192 -3.85 19.71 -5.57
CA THR A 192 -5.20 19.15 -5.60
C THR A 192 -5.96 19.59 -4.36
N THR A 193 -7.10 20.23 -4.57
CA THR A 193 -7.98 20.69 -3.51
C THR A 193 -9.15 19.74 -3.31
N GLU A 194 -9.86 19.89 -2.20
CA GLU A 194 -11.11 19.19 -1.93
C GLU A 194 -12.16 19.40 -3.05
N GLY A 195 -12.20 20.59 -3.65
CA GLY A 195 -13.10 20.91 -4.75
C GLY A 195 -12.85 20.08 -6.02
N ASP A 196 -11.62 19.62 -6.25
CA ASP A 196 -11.28 18.78 -7.40
C ASP A 196 -11.72 17.31 -7.21
N LEU A 197 -12.05 16.92 -5.98
CA LEU A 197 -12.61 15.61 -5.65
C LEU A 197 -14.13 15.64 -5.48
N LYS A 198 -14.64 16.68 -4.80
CA LYS A 198 -16.05 16.86 -4.51
C LYS A 198 -16.77 17.55 -5.67
N GLN A 199 -16.76 18.87 -5.65
CA GLN A 199 -17.50 19.72 -6.56
C GLN A 199 -16.71 20.97 -6.85
N ARG A 200 -16.73 21.37 -8.11
CA ARG A 200 -16.16 22.63 -8.56
C ARG A 200 -17.28 23.60 -8.91
N ARG A 201 -17.17 24.84 -8.44
CA ARG A 201 -18.10 25.90 -8.83
C ARG A 201 -17.73 26.41 -10.21
N GLU A 202 -18.65 26.28 -11.16
CA GLU A 202 -18.52 26.79 -12.52
C GLU A 202 -19.55 27.89 -12.76
N ILE A 203 -19.26 28.82 -13.67
CA ILE A 203 -20.17 29.89 -14.06
C ILE A 203 -20.58 29.63 -15.50
N LYS A 204 -21.88 29.46 -15.74
CA LYS A 204 -22.44 29.29 -17.09
C LYS A 204 -23.57 30.28 -17.26
N ALA A 205 -23.50 31.06 -18.34
CA ALA A 205 -24.48 32.09 -18.67
C ALA A 205 -24.79 33.04 -17.50
N GLY A 206 -23.76 33.45 -16.74
CA GLY A 206 -23.91 34.39 -15.61
C GLY A 206 -24.47 33.78 -14.32
N THR A 207 -24.82 32.48 -14.30
CA THR A 207 -25.25 31.78 -13.09
C THR A 207 -24.16 30.82 -12.62
N SER A 208 -23.90 30.78 -11.32
CA SER A 208 -22.96 29.81 -10.74
C SER A 208 -23.65 28.50 -10.42
N PHE A 209 -23.07 27.38 -10.85
CA PHE A 209 -23.56 26.04 -10.59
C PHE A 209 -22.42 25.15 -10.08
N TYR A 210 -22.76 24.14 -9.29
CA TYR A 210 -21.80 23.16 -8.81
C TYR A 210 -21.71 21.99 -9.79
N CYS A 211 -20.49 21.68 -10.23
CA CYS A 211 -20.18 20.54 -11.07
C CYS A 211 -19.57 19.43 -10.23
N ASP A 212 -20.25 18.28 -10.19
CA ASP A 212 -19.74 17.05 -9.58
C ASP A 212 -18.42 16.64 -10.24
N GLN A 213 -17.43 16.30 -9.42
CA GLN A 213 -16.12 15.84 -9.88
C GLN A 213 -16.01 14.31 -9.84
N SER A 214 -14.84 13.80 -10.20
CA SER A 214 -14.53 12.37 -10.38
C SER A 214 -14.98 11.48 -9.22
N ALA A 215 -14.73 11.87 -7.96
CA ALA A 215 -15.07 11.02 -6.81
C ALA A 215 -16.58 10.93 -6.58
N VAL A 216 -17.30 12.04 -6.75
CA VAL A 216 -18.77 12.10 -6.61
C VAL A 216 -19.45 11.32 -7.72
N ARG A 217 -19.06 11.55 -8.98
CA ARG A 217 -19.59 10.81 -10.14
C ARG A 217 -19.36 9.32 -9.99
N ALA A 218 -18.16 8.92 -9.57
CA ALA A 218 -17.87 7.50 -9.36
C ALA A 218 -18.73 6.88 -8.27
N ALA A 219 -18.93 7.56 -7.15
CA ALA A 219 -19.72 7.09 -6.03
C ALA A 219 -21.22 6.95 -6.39
N VAL A 220 -21.77 7.93 -7.09
CA VAL A 220 -23.19 7.95 -7.48
C VAL A 220 -23.48 6.90 -8.57
N GLU A 221 -22.63 6.80 -9.59
CA GLU A 221 -22.85 5.91 -10.74
C GLU A 221 -22.33 4.47 -10.53
N GLY A 222 -21.61 4.21 -9.44
CA GLY A 222 -21.03 2.87 -9.16
C GLY A 222 -19.79 2.54 -10.00
N ARG A 223 -19.09 3.58 -10.47
CA ARG A 223 -17.85 3.45 -11.25
C ARG A 223 -16.67 3.11 -10.35
N VAL A 224 -15.56 2.74 -10.97
CA VAL A 224 -14.29 2.56 -10.24
C VAL A 224 -13.52 3.87 -10.24
N LEU A 225 -13.23 4.40 -9.05
CA LEU A 225 -12.36 5.57 -8.90
C LEU A 225 -10.90 5.12 -8.88
N VAL A 226 -10.14 5.52 -9.89
CA VAL A 226 -8.69 5.30 -9.95
C VAL A 226 -7.99 6.55 -9.42
N VAL A 227 -7.40 6.43 -8.23
CA VAL A 227 -6.71 7.54 -7.56
C VAL A 227 -5.21 7.34 -7.67
N GLU A 228 -4.51 8.26 -8.31
CA GLU A 228 -3.05 8.21 -8.42
C GLU A 228 -2.37 9.26 -7.56
N GLY A 229 -1.23 8.92 -6.96
CA GLY A 229 -0.38 9.90 -6.27
C GLY A 229 -0.83 10.19 -4.85
N VAL A 230 -1.41 9.21 -4.16
CA VAL A 230 -1.86 9.36 -2.76
C VAL A 230 -0.72 9.80 -1.83
N GLU A 231 0.53 9.45 -2.13
CA GLU A 231 1.71 9.91 -1.39
C GLU A 231 1.99 11.42 -1.54
N LYS A 232 1.40 12.09 -2.54
CA LYS A 232 1.59 13.52 -2.82
C LYS A 232 0.39 14.37 -2.40
N ALA A 233 -0.68 13.74 -1.94
CA ALA A 233 -1.90 14.41 -1.56
C ALA A 233 -1.67 15.42 -0.43
N GLU A 234 -2.35 16.55 -0.52
CA GLU A 234 -2.37 17.55 0.53
C GLU A 234 -3.20 17.07 1.74
N ARG A 235 -2.93 17.61 2.94
CA ARG A 235 -3.54 17.17 4.20
C ARG A 235 -5.05 17.40 4.30
N ASN A 236 -5.58 18.37 3.56
CA ASN A 236 -7.02 18.66 3.45
C ASN A 236 -7.79 17.59 2.66
N VAL A 237 -7.14 16.94 1.69
CA VAL A 237 -7.76 15.93 0.81
C VAL A 237 -7.87 14.56 1.49
N LEU A 238 -6.90 14.20 2.34
CA LEU A 238 -6.84 12.88 2.97
C LEU A 238 -8.07 12.56 3.86
N PRO A 239 -8.61 13.48 4.68
CA PRO A 239 -9.83 13.24 5.45
C PRO A 239 -11.05 12.94 4.57
N VAL A 240 -11.20 13.68 3.46
CA VAL A 240 -12.31 13.50 2.52
C VAL A 240 -12.26 12.11 1.89
N LEU A 241 -11.08 11.69 1.42
CA LEU A 241 -10.88 10.34 0.90
C LEU A 241 -11.07 9.26 1.96
N ASN A 242 -10.59 9.48 3.19
CA ASN A 242 -10.74 8.53 4.28
C ASN A 242 -12.22 8.28 4.59
N ASN A 243 -13.04 9.33 4.70
CA ASN A 243 -14.47 9.19 4.97
C ASN A 243 -15.21 8.47 3.83
N LEU A 244 -14.85 8.77 2.58
CA LEU A 244 -15.41 8.09 1.41
C LEU A 244 -15.04 6.60 1.36
N LEU A 245 -13.84 6.23 1.79
CA LEU A 245 -13.38 4.84 1.83
C LEU A 245 -13.97 4.06 3.01
N GLU A 246 -14.12 4.73 4.16
CA GLU A 246 -14.61 4.14 5.40
C GLU A 246 -16.13 3.98 5.40
N ASN A 247 -16.87 5.07 5.28
CA ASN A 247 -18.32 5.08 5.47
C ASN A 247 -19.08 5.19 4.15
N ARG A 248 -18.40 5.39 3.01
CA ARG A 248 -19.03 5.83 1.75
C ARG A 248 -19.83 7.11 1.94
N GLU A 249 -19.33 8.01 2.81
CA GLU A 249 -19.98 9.26 3.15
C GLU A 249 -19.14 10.45 2.68
N MET A 250 -19.81 11.46 2.13
CA MET A 250 -19.16 12.68 1.65
C MET A 250 -20.17 13.83 1.65
N GLN A 251 -19.82 14.91 2.35
CA GLN A 251 -20.60 16.14 2.34
C GLN A 251 -20.26 16.97 1.10
N LEU A 252 -21.26 17.43 0.36
CA LEU A 252 -21.12 18.23 -0.85
C LEU A 252 -21.41 19.72 -0.57
N GLU A 253 -20.86 20.60 -1.39
CA GLU A 253 -20.94 22.06 -1.23
C GLU A 253 -22.33 22.61 -1.59
N ASP A 254 -23.09 21.87 -2.40
CA ASP A 254 -24.50 22.14 -2.70
C ASP A 254 -25.47 21.72 -1.57
N GLY A 255 -24.93 21.17 -0.47
CA GLY A 255 -25.68 20.69 0.68
C GLY A 255 -26.22 19.27 0.54
N ARG A 256 -25.88 18.55 -0.54
CA ARG A 256 -26.15 17.11 -0.63
C ARG A 256 -25.20 16.32 0.28
N LEU A 257 -25.65 15.17 0.74
CA LEU A 257 -24.85 14.25 1.55
C LEU A 257 -24.85 12.87 0.91
N LEU A 258 -23.68 12.38 0.48
CA LEU A 258 -23.52 11.00 0.06
C LEU A 258 -23.61 10.07 1.27
N ILE A 259 -24.39 9.00 1.16
CA ILE A 259 -24.55 7.97 2.19
C ILE A 259 -24.40 6.58 1.56
N ALA A 260 -23.79 5.64 2.29
CA ALA A 260 -23.71 4.25 1.89
C ALA A 260 -25.08 3.65 1.52
N ALA A 261 -25.13 2.86 0.44
CA ALA A 261 -26.30 2.10 0.02
C ALA A 261 -27.04 1.43 1.19
N ASN A 262 -26.33 0.65 2.01
CA ASN A 262 -26.95 -0.10 3.11
C ASN A 262 -27.62 0.79 4.16
N ARG A 263 -27.12 2.02 4.37
CA ARG A 263 -27.68 2.96 5.32
C ARG A 263 -28.86 3.71 4.70
N TYR A 264 -28.74 4.11 3.43
CA TYR A 264 -29.84 4.71 2.69
C TYR A 264 -31.03 3.74 2.57
N ASP A 265 -30.78 2.48 2.24
CA ASP A 265 -31.80 1.44 2.07
C ASP A 265 -32.55 1.15 3.40
N LYS A 266 -31.89 1.34 4.56
CA LYS A 266 -32.55 1.28 5.88
C LYS A 266 -33.41 2.51 6.16
N LEU A 267 -32.91 3.70 5.84
CA LEU A 267 -33.67 4.93 6.01
C LEU A 267 -34.92 4.94 5.14
N LEU A 268 -34.86 4.35 3.94
CA LEU A 268 -36.02 4.21 3.05
C LEU A 268 -37.11 3.27 3.61
N GLN A 269 -36.80 2.43 4.59
CA GLN A 269 -37.80 1.61 5.28
C GLN A 269 -38.53 2.40 6.39
N GLU A 270 -37.87 3.40 6.97
CA GLU A 270 -38.38 4.21 8.09
C GLU A 270 -39.04 5.51 7.60
N HIS A 271 -38.56 6.05 6.48
CA HIS A 271 -38.92 7.35 5.92
C HIS A 271 -39.35 7.23 4.46
N SER A 272 -40.17 8.18 4.00
CA SER A 272 -40.55 8.27 2.59
C SER A 272 -39.39 8.82 1.75
N GLN A 273 -39.37 8.50 0.45
CA GLN A 273 -38.35 9.02 -0.47
C GLN A 273 -38.34 10.56 -0.51
N GLU A 274 -39.50 11.19 -0.39
CA GLU A 274 -39.67 12.64 -0.39
C GLU A 274 -39.00 13.31 0.82
N GLU A 275 -39.05 12.67 2.00
CA GLU A 275 -38.35 13.14 3.20
C GLU A 275 -36.83 13.06 3.01
N LEU A 276 -36.34 11.97 2.43
CA LEU A 276 -34.90 11.80 2.15
C LEU A 276 -34.40 12.81 1.10
N ASP A 277 -35.22 13.14 0.11
CA ASP A 277 -34.92 14.15 -0.90
C ASP A 277 -34.92 15.56 -0.30
N GLN A 278 -35.82 15.86 0.64
CA GLN A 278 -35.80 17.11 1.43
C GLN A 278 -34.53 17.22 2.27
N MET A 279 -34.05 16.10 2.82
CA MET A 279 -32.76 16.01 3.53
C MET A 279 -31.55 16.02 2.59
N ARG A 280 -31.75 16.04 1.26
CA ARG A 280 -30.71 16.04 0.22
C ARG A 280 -29.75 14.85 0.32
N LEU A 281 -30.28 13.69 0.70
CA LEU A 281 -29.48 12.47 0.82
C LEU A 281 -29.31 11.79 -0.53
N VAL A 282 -28.07 11.45 -0.87
CA VAL A 282 -27.74 10.77 -2.12
C VAL A 282 -27.17 9.40 -1.80
N ARG A 283 -27.76 8.38 -2.41
CA ARG A 283 -27.32 7.00 -2.28
C ARG A 283 -26.03 6.76 -3.06
N VAL A 284 -25.00 6.24 -2.41
CA VAL A 284 -23.80 5.70 -3.07
C VAL A 284 -24.09 4.30 -3.60
N ASP A 285 -23.67 4.01 -4.82
CA ASP A 285 -23.89 2.70 -5.44
C ASP A 285 -23.04 1.59 -4.79
N GLN A 286 -23.61 0.39 -4.65
CA GLN A 286 -22.93 -0.74 -4.02
C GLN A 286 -21.70 -1.23 -4.79
N ASN A 287 -21.68 -0.99 -6.10
CA ASN A 287 -20.58 -1.36 -6.97
C ASN A 287 -19.43 -0.37 -6.91
N PHE A 288 -19.58 0.82 -6.32
CA PHE A 288 -18.50 1.80 -6.21
C PHE A 288 -17.24 1.18 -5.57
N ARG A 289 -16.09 1.27 -6.25
CA ARG A 289 -14.80 0.77 -5.75
C ARG A 289 -13.69 1.77 -5.99
N VAL A 290 -12.66 1.71 -5.17
CA VAL A 290 -11.48 2.56 -5.31
C VAL A 290 -10.24 1.71 -5.60
N ILE A 291 -9.50 2.08 -6.65
CA ILE A 291 -8.17 1.56 -6.94
C ILE A 291 -7.18 2.71 -6.77
N ALA A 292 -6.44 2.68 -5.66
CA ALA A 292 -5.38 3.63 -5.41
C ALA A 292 -4.06 3.14 -6.05
N LEU A 293 -3.28 4.07 -6.59
CA LEU A 293 -1.96 3.87 -7.16
C LEU A 293 -0.99 4.78 -6.40
N GLY A 294 0.05 4.20 -5.78
CA GLY A 294 0.96 4.99 -4.95
C GLY A 294 2.36 4.42 -4.86
N LEU A 295 3.29 5.28 -4.48
CA LEU A 295 4.71 4.94 -4.35
C LEU A 295 5.03 4.51 -2.91
N PRO A 296 5.95 3.56 -2.71
CA PRO A 296 6.50 3.32 -1.38
C PRO A 296 7.38 4.51 -0.96
N SER A 297 6.99 5.18 0.11
CA SER A 297 7.79 6.24 0.76
C SER A 297 8.17 5.77 2.18
N PRO A 298 9.46 5.53 2.49
CA PRO A 298 10.67 5.57 1.63
C PRO A 298 10.77 4.39 0.62
N PRO A 299 11.59 4.45 -0.47
CA PRO A 299 12.66 5.40 -0.79
C PRO A 299 12.26 6.58 -1.70
N TYR A 300 11.03 6.60 -2.23
CA TYR A 300 10.61 7.65 -3.15
C TYR A 300 10.10 8.88 -2.39
N GLN A 301 10.16 10.05 -3.05
CA GLN A 301 9.66 11.29 -2.48
C GLN A 301 8.13 11.23 -2.32
N GLY A 302 7.65 11.54 -1.13
CA GLY A 302 6.23 11.58 -0.81
C GLY A 302 6.02 11.49 0.70
N HIS A 303 4.81 11.78 1.14
CA HIS A 303 4.42 11.58 2.52
C HIS A 303 4.05 10.12 2.74
N PRO A 304 4.55 9.49 3.83
CA PRO A 304 4.07 8.15 4.18
C PRO A 304 2.57 8.24 4.45
N LEU A 305 1.83 7.25 3.94
CA LEU A 305 0.40 7.17 4.17
C LEU A 305 0.10 7.05 5.67
N ASP A 306 -0.87 7.83 6.11
CA ASP A 306 -1.36 7.78 7.47
C ASP A 306 -1.87 6.36 7.79
N PRO A 307 -1.57 5.83 9.00
CA PRO A 307 -1.97 4.47 9.37
C PRO A 307 -3.46 4.14 9.17
N PRO A 308 -4.42 5.06 9.44
CA PRO A 308 -5.84 4.82 9.19
C PRO A 308 -6.13 4.56 7.71
N LEU A 309 -5.68 5.46 6.83
CA LEU A 309 -5.91 5.37 5.38
C LEU A 309 -5.23 4.14 4.79
N ARG A 310 -3.99 3.86 5.22
CA ARG A 310 -3.24 2.67 4.79
C ARG A 310 -3.96 1.37 5.12
N SER A 311 -4.65 1.31 6.25
CA SER A 311 -5.32 0.08 6.72
C SER A 311 -6.67 -0.17 6.04
N ARG A 312 -7.25 0.83 5.34
CA ARG A 312 -8.49 0.66 4.56
C ARG A 312 -8.28 -0.11 3.27
N PHE A 313 -7.08 -0.02 2.71
CA PHE A 313 -6.77 -0.67 1.45
C PHE A 313 -6.22 -2.07 1.63
N GLN A 314 -6.57 -2.93 0.69
CA GLN A 314 -5.82 -4.14 0.44
C GLN A 314 -4.63 -3.80 -0.45
N ALA A 315 -3.42 -3.87 0.10
CA ALA A 315 -2.23 -3.51 -0.64
C ALA A 315 -1.66 -4.68 -1.44
N ARG A 316 -1.22 -4.43 -2.67
CA ARG A 316 -0.43 -5.36 -3.48
C ARG A 316 0.79 -4.65 -4.04
N HIS A 317 1.96 -5.24 -3.81
CA HIS A 317 3.19 -4.78 -4.43
C HIS A 317 3.24 -5.25 -5.89
N VAL A 318 3.47 -4.31 -6.81
CA VAL A 318 3.65 -4.52 -8.25
C VAL A 318 5.11 -4.20 -8.57
N ALA A 319 5.88 -5.23 -8.91
CA ALA A 319 7.27 -5.05 -9.31
C ALA A 319 7.37 -4.39 -10.69
N SER A 320 8.50 -3.73 -10.97
CA SER A 320 8.81 -3.31 -12.34
C SER A 320 8.79 -4.52 -13.27
N LEU A 321 8.25 -4.34 -14.47
CA LEU A 321 8.37 -5.33 -15.52
C LEU A 321 9.85 -5.50 -15.85
N ASN A 322 10.31 -6.76 -15.95
CA ASN A 322 11.64 -7.05 -16.46
C ASN A 322 11.76 -6.51 -17.90
N PHE A 323 12.94 -6.05 -18.28
CA PHE A 323 13.23 -5.40 -19.58
C PHE A 323 12.66 -6.12 -20.81
N LYS A 324 12.49 -7.45 -20.75
CA LYS A 324 11.88 -8.28 -21.82
C LYS A 324 10.37 -8.05 -22.05
N GLY A 325 9.65 -7.39 -21.14
CA GLY A 325 8.21 -7.15 -21.24
C GLY A 325 7.82 -5.71 -21.58
N MET A 326 8.77 -4.90 -22.06
CA MET A 326 8.58 -3.47 -22.32
C MET A 326 8.28 -3.11 -23.78
N TRP A 327 8.29 -4.07 -24.71
CA TRP A 327 8.20 -3.83 -26.15
C TRP A 327 7.24 -4.79 -26.84
#